data_AF-A0A8J6Z2X6-F1
#
_entry.id   AF-A0A8J6Z2X6-F1
#
_cell.length_a   1.000
_cell.length_b   1.000
_cell.length_c   1.000
_cell.angle_alpha   90.00
_cell.angle_beta   90.00
_cell.angle_gamma   90.00
#
_symmetry.space_group_name_H-M   'P 1'
#
loop_
_entity.id
_entity.type
_entity.pdbx_description
1 polymer ?
#
loop_
_entity_poly.entity_id
_entity_poly.type
_entity_poly.pdbx_seq_one_letter_code
_entity_poly.pdbx_strand_id
1 'polypeptide(L)'
;MGNVRWKVFDPLGNEIYLTEESFQTHIIKDHEDADSTVRTKLEEQVKLLLQNPCLVIKVQDDSGRRIYLDWGFIARKDIIYIRPLLVVTEAYGKVVTWFAKRSVNINVPKDGGIIYDRRISYLQIRQKI
;
A
#
# COMPACT_ATOMS: atom_id res chain seq x y z
N MET A 1 -19.36 8.55 -9.08
CA MET A 1 -18.44 7.50 -8.57
C MET A 1 -17.82 6.84 -9.78
N GLY A 2 -16.50 6.99 -9.98
CA GLY A 2 -15.80 6.37 -11.10
C GLY A 2 -15.90 4.84 -11.04
N ASN A 3 -15.73 4.17 -12.18
CA ASN A 3 -15.84 2.72 -12.26
C ASN A 3 -14.80 2.04 -11.35
N VAL A 4 -15.27 1.20 -10.41
CA VAL A 4 -14.39 0.52 -9.45
C VAL A 4 -13.70 -0.64 -10.14
N ARG A 5 -12.37 -0.64 -10.14
CA ARG A 5 -11.54 -1.67 -10.75
C ARG A 5 -11.44 -2.90 -9.86
N TRP A 6 -11.25 -2.67 -8.57
CA TRP A 6 -11.29 -3.71 -7.53
C TRP A 6 -11.43 -3.09 -6.14
N LYS A 7 -11.73 -3.96 -5.18
CA LYS A 7 -11.77 -3.65 -3.75
C LYS A 7 -11.25 -4.81 -2.91
N VAL A 8 -10.71 -4.49 -1.74
CA VAL A 8 -10.22 -5.42 -0.73
C VAL A 8 -10.56 -4.88 0.67
N PHE A 9 -10.45 -5.72 1.70
CA PHE A 9 -10.55 -5.28 3.08
C PHE A 9 -9.16 -5.31 3.74
N ASP A 10 -8.84 -4.26 4.49
CA ASP A 10 -7.61 -4.20 5.28
C ASP A 10 -7.75 -4.98 6.61
N PRO A 11 -6.65 -5.20 7.38
CA PRO A 11 -6.72 -5.88 8.68
C PRO A 11 -7.53 -5.16 9.76
N LEU A 12 -7.88 -3.89 9.53
CA LEU A 12 -8.69 -3.08 10.41
C LEU A 12 -10.18 -3.13 10.02
N GLY A 13 -10.55 -3.92 8.99
CA GLY A 13 -11.91 -4.08 8.50
C GLY A 13 -12.39 -2.97 7.56
N ASN A 14 -11.51 -2.06 7.13
CA ASN A 14 -11.88 -0.98 6.21
C ASN A 14 -11.90 -1.49 4.77
N GLU A 15 -12.90 -1.06 3.99
CA GLU A 15 -12.93 -1.28 2.54
C GLU A 15 -11.93 -0.34 1.85
N ILE A 16 -10.99 -0.91 1.11
CA ILE A 16 -9.99 -0.21 0.32
C ILE A 16 -10.25 -0.51 -1.16
N TYR A 17 -10.28 0.52 -2.00
CA TYR A 17 -10.67 0.36 -3.40
C TYR A 17 -9.82 1.20 -4.35
N LEU A 18 -9.70 0.72 -5.59
CA LEU A 18 -9.09 1.44 -6.69
C LEU A 18 -10.14 1.71 -7.77
N THR A 19 -10.19 2.94 -8.25
CA THR A 19 -10.99 3.30 -9.42
C THR A 19 -10.15 3.25 -10.68
N GLU A 20 -10.78 2.96 -11.82
CA GLU A 20 -10.10 2.97 -13.12
C GLU A 20 -9.47 4.35 -13.41
N GLU A 21 -10.16 5.42 -13.03
CA GLU A 21 -9.65 6.80 -13.14
C GLU A 21 -8.32 6.98 -12.41
N SER A 22 -8.25 6.63 -11.12
CA SER A 22 -7.02 6.80 -10.33
C SER A 22 -5.88 5.92 -10.81
N PHE A 23 -6.20 4.73 -11.33
CA PHE A 23 -5.23 3.85 -11.96
C PHE A 23 -4.59 4.49 -13.20
N GLN A 24 -5.41 5.04 -14.10
CA GLN A 24 -4.91 5.65 -15.32
C GLN A 24 -4.17 6.96 -15.06
N THR A 25 -4.68 7.83 -14.18
CA THR A 25 -4.12 9.16 -13.97
C THR A 25 -2.90 9.18 -13.05
N HIS A 26 -3.00 8.60 -11.86
CA HIS A 26 -2.02 8.80 -10.77
C HIS A 26 -1.04 7.65 -10.57
N ILE A 27 -1.26 6.54 -11.30
CA ILE A 27 -0.45 5.33 -11.18
C ILE A 27 0.28 5.02 -12.48
N ILE A 28 -0.39 5.13 -13.64
CA ILE A 28 0.23 4.81 -14.94
C ILE A 28 0.81 6.06 -15.60
N LYS A 29 0.03 7.12 -15.77
CA LYS A 29 0.37 8.24 -16.67
C LYS A 29 1.41 9.22 -16.13
N ASP A 30 1.57 9.32 -14.81
CA ASP A 30 2.54 10.23 -14.18
C ASP A 30 4.00 9.72 -14.23
N HIS A 31 4.27 8.63 -14.96
CA HIS A 31 5.56 7.93 -14.91
C HIS A 31 6.05 7.47 -16.30
N GLU A 32 7.37 7.40 -16.48
CA GLU A 32 8.00 6.88 -17.70
C GLU A 32 7.53 5.45 -18.02
N ASP A 33 7.49 5.05 -19.29
CA ASP A 33 6.93 3.76 -19.77
C ASP A 33 7.50 2.51 -19.07
N ALA A 34 8.77 2.56 -18.66
CA ALA A 34 9.40 1.47 -17.92
C ALA A 34 8.87 1.35 -16.48
N ASP A 35 8.46 2.45 -15.86
CA ASP A 35 7.87 2.48 -14.52
C ASP A 35 6.38 2.12 -14.56
N SER A 36 5.65 2.54 -15.60
CA SER A 36 4.22 2.19 -15.79
C SER A 36 4.01 0.67 -15.97
N THR A 37 4.90 0.01 -16.73
CA THR A 37 4.90 -1.45 -16.91
C THR A 37 5.14 -2.18 -15.58
N VAL A 38 6.07 -1.69 -14.76
CA VAL A 38 6.36 -2.27 -13.44
C VAL A 38 5.17 -2.09 -12.50
N ARG A 39 4.57 -0.90 -12.47
CA ARG A 39 3.41 -0.60 -11.62
C ARG A 39 2.18 -1.44 -11.95
N THR A 40 1.94 -1.70 -13.22
CA THR A 40 0.86 -2.60 -13.67
C THR A 40 1.07 -4.02 -13.14
N LYS A 41 2.31 -4.53 -13.20
CA LYS A 41 2.66 -5.87 -12.68
C LYS A 41 2.59 -5.96 -11.15
N LEU A 42 2.67 -4.83 -10.45
CA LEU A 42 2.56 -4.77 -9.00
C LEU A 42 1.11 -4.77 -8.50
N GLU A 43 0.12 -4.60 -9.37
CA GLU A 43 -1.29 -4.46 -8.96
C GLU A 43 -1.78 -5.62 -8.08
N GLU A 44 -1.47 -6.86 -8.44
CA GLU A 44 -1.82 -8.03 -7.61
C GLU A 44 -1.07 -8.06 -6.27
N GLN A 45 0.20 -7.67 -6.26
CA GLN A 45 0.97 -7.56 -5.01
C GLN A 45 0.42 -6.46 -4.11
N VAL A 46 -0.08 -5.37 -4.68
CA VAL A 46 -0.73 -4.27 -3.96
C VAL A 46 -2.00 -4.75 -3.28
N LYS A 47 -2.85 -5.54 -3.96
CA LYS A 47 -4.06 -6.12 -3.34
C LYS A 47 -3.70 -6.99 -2.13
N LEU A 48 -2.74 -7.90 -2.29
CA LEU A 48 -2.28 -8.78 -1.22
C LEU A 48 -1.68 -7.99 -0.05
N LEU A 49 -0.87 -6.97 -0.35
CA LEU A 49 -0.29 -6.07 0.64
C LEU A 49 -1.37 -5.35 1.43
N LEU A 50 -2.42 -4.84 0.78
CA LEU A 50 -3.51 -4.16 1.47
C LEU A 50 -4.28 -5.08 2.43
N GLN A 51 -4.41 -6.36 2.09
CA GLN A 51 -5.07 -7.36 2.94
C GLN A 51 -4.21 -7.79 4.12
N ASN A 52 -2.88 -7.81 3.97
CA ASN A 52 -1.94 -8.27 5.00
C ASN A 52 -0.63 -7.48 5.00
N PRO A 53 -0.65 -6.17 5.30
CA PRO A 53 0.53 -5.31 5.29
C PRO A 53 1.50 -5.69 6.44
N CYS A 54 2.76 -5.27 6.36
CA CYS A 54 3.62 -5.23 7.54
C CYS A 54 3.14 -4.15 8.51
N LEU A 55 2.90 -2.94 7.99
CA LEU A 55 2.48 -1.77 8.77
C LEU A 55 1.35 -1.02 8.07
N VAL A 56 0.45 -0.44 8.88
CA VAL A 56 -0.44 0.64 8.44
C VAL A 56 -0.09 1.89 9.24
N ILE A 57 0.23 2.96 8.53
CA ILE A 57 0.73 4.21 9.07
C ILE A 57 -0.27 5.31 8.75
N LYS A 58 -0.68 6.07 9.77
CA LYS A 58 -1.43 7.31 9.61
C LYS A 58 -0.44 8.44 9.30
N VAL A 59 -0.68 9.15 8.19
CA VAL A 59 0.13 10.33 7.84
C VAL A 59 -0.21 11.46 8.80
N GLN A 60 0.76 12.31 9.13
CA GLN A 60 0.60 13.38 10.12
C GLN A 60 -0.39 14.47 9.67
N ASP A 61 -0.70 14.58 8.39
CA ASP A 61 -1.69 15.53 7.91
C ASP A 61 -3.11 15.08 8.31
N ASP A 62 -3.98 16.02 8.69
CA ASP A 62 -5.40 15.75 9.02
C ASP A 62 -6.23 15.26 7.82
N SER A 63 -5.57 14.84 6.74
CA SER A 63 -6.17 14.33 5.51
C SER A 63 -6.82 12.94 5.69
N GLY A 64 -6.55 12.26 6.81
CA GLY A 64 -6.94 10.87 7.04
C GLY A 64 -6.20 9.87 6.14
N ARG A 65 -5.18 10.31 5.40
CA ARG A 65 -4.40 9.45 4.53
C ARG A 65 -3.66 8.38 5.31
N ARG A 66 -3.55 7.22 4.68
CA ARG A 66 -2.84 6.06 5.22
C ARG A 66 -1.80 5.57 4.24
N ILE A 67 -0.71 5.06 4.80
CA ILE A 67 0.34 4.37 4.05
C ILE A 67 0.35 2.93 4.53
N TYR A 68 0.17 2.00 3.59
CA TYR A 68 0.36 0.58 3.80
C TYR A 68 1.74 0.21 3.30
N LEU A 69 2.49 -0.54 4.10
CA LEU A 69 3.87 -0.92 3.81
C LEU A 69 4.03 -2.43 3.92
N ASP A 70 4.64 -3.04 2.91
CA ASP A 70 5.21 -4.39 2.96
C ASP A 70 6.35 -4.51 1.93
N TRP A 71 6.86 -5.71 1.69
CA TRP A 71 7.84 -6.00 0.67
C TRP A 71 7.17 -6.34 -0.67
N GLY A 72 7.65 -5.72 -1.74
CA GLY A 72 7.30 -6.03 -3.12
C GLY A 72 8.47 -6.70 -3.86
N PHE A 73 8.11 -7.54 -4.82
CA PHE A 73 9.02 -8.29 -5.68
C PHE A 73 8.94 -7.75 -7.10
N ILE A 74 10.03 -7.14 -7.56
CA ILE A 74 10.12 -6.51 -8.88
C ILE A 74 11.07 -7.33 -9.74
N ALA A 75 10.51 -8.09 -10.67
CA ALA A 75 11.29 -8.81 -11.67
C ALA A 75 11.75 -7.84 -12.78
N ARG A 76 13.05 -7.79 -13.07
CA ARG A 76 13.63 -7.12 -14.25
C ARG A 76 14.70 -8.01 -14.86
N LYS A 77 14.51 -8.39 -16.13
CA LYS A 77 15.34 -9.38 -16.82
C LYS A 77 15.40 -10.66 -15.96
N ASP A 78 16.59 -11.12 -15.60
CA ASP A 78 16.83 -12.36 -14.86
C ASP A 78 17.03 -12.14 -13.35
N ILE A 79 16.66 -10.96 -12.83
CA ILE A 79 16.87 -10.58 -11.43
C ILE A 79 15.54 -10.18 -10.79
N ILE A 80 15.29 -10.70 -9.57
CA ILE A 80 14.20 -10.24 -8.70
C ILE A 80 14.77 -9.26 -7.67
N TYR A 81 14.29 -8.02 -7.71
CA TYR A 81 14.58 -7.03 -6.69
C TYR A 81 13.51 -7.08 -5.60
N ILE A 82 13.93 -7.30 -4.36
CA ILE A 82 13.07 -7.17 -3.19
C ILE A 82 13.16 -5.72 -2.70
N ARG A 83 12.03 -5.02 -2.65
CA ARG A 83 11.96 -3.60 -2.34
C ARG A 83 10.77 -3.30 -1.42
N PRO A 84 10.87 -2.35 -0.50
CA PRO A 84 9.68 -1.84 0.18
C PRO A 84 8.66 -1.31 -0.84
N LEU A 85 7.44 -1.82 -0.76
CA LEU A 85 6.28 -1.41 -1.54
C LEU A 85 5.33 -0.62 -0.63
N LEU A 86 4.98 0.58 -1.07
CA LEU A 86 4.10 1.48 -0.34
C LEU A 86 2.83 1.68 -1.15
N VAL A 87 1.68 1.64 -0.48
CA VAL A 87 0.38 1.98 -1.05
C VAL A 87 -0.20 3.13 -0.24
N VAL A 88 -0.61 4.20 -0.92
CA VAL A 88 -1.16 5.40 -0.29
C VAL A 88 -2.65 5.47 -0.55
N THR A 89 -3.44 5.67 0.50
CA THR A 89 -4.89 5.83 0.42
C THR A 89 -5.34 7.16 1.02
N GLU A 90 -6.51 7.65 0.61
CA GLU A 90 -7.23 8.74 1.28
C GLU A 90 -8.03 8.22 2.50
N ALA A 91 -8.67 9.14 3.24
CA ALA A 91 -9.46 8.87 4.45
C ALA A 91 -10.55 7.78 4.28
N TYR A 92 -11.09 7.63 3.07
CA TYR A 92 -12.18 6.70 2.76
C TYR A 92 -11.71 5.42 2.08
N GLY A 93 -10.40 5.11 2.11
CA GLY A 93 -9.87 3.88 1.54
C GLY A 93 -9.66 3.89 0.02
N LYS A 94 -9.90 5.02 -0.65
CA LYS A 94 -9.54 5.18 -2.06
C LYS A 94 -8.01 5.13 -2.21
N VAL A 95 -7.51 4.22 -3.03
CA VAL A 95 -6.09 4.14 -3.40
C VAL A 95 -5.74 5.31 -4.33
N VAL A 96 -4.72 6.08 -3.94
CA VAL A 96 -4.21 7.22 -4.70
C VAL A 96 -3.05 6.79 -5.59
N THR A 97 -2.09 6.06 -5.01
CA THR A 97 -0.89 5.61 -5.72
C THR A 97 -0.20 4.47 -4.97
N TRP A 98 0.74 3.81 -5.64
CA TRP A 98 1.68 2.90 -5.01
C TRP A 98 3.04 2.99 -5.67
N PHE A 99 4.10 2.68 -4.93
CA PHE A 99 5.45 2.71 -5.47
C PHE A 99 6.39 1.85 -4.65
N ALA A 100 7.40 1.29 -5.33
CA ALA A 100 8.48 0.58 -4.67
C ALA A 100 9.71 1.49 -4.52
N LYS A 101 10.32 1.53 -3.34
CA LYS A 101 11.50 2.37 -3.07
C LYS A 101 12.75 1.54 -2.80
N ARG A 102 13.93 2.12 -2.97
CA ARG A 102 15.19 1.50 -2.52
C ARG A 102 15.33 1.51 -1.00
N SER A 103 14.83 2.57 -0.38
CA SER A 103 14.80 2.79 1.07
C SER A 103 13.50 3.50 1.45
N VAL A 104 13.08 3.35 2.70
CA VAL A 104 11.87 4.00 3.22
C VAL A 104 12.28 4.98 4.31
N ASN A 105 11.92 6.24 4.11
CA ASN A 105 11.96 7.27 5.13
C ASN A 105 10.57 7.92 5.15
N ILE A 106 9.79 7.60 6.18
CA ILE A 106 8.44 8.14 6.39
C ILE A 106 8.47 8.81 7.75
N ASN A 107 8.08 10.08 7.80
CA ASN A 107 7.85 10.77 9.06
C ASN A 107 6.55 10.25 9.67
N VAL A 108 6.67 9.56 10.79
CA VAL A 108 5.54 8.98 11.52
C VAL A 108 5.39 9.73 12.83
N PRO A 109 4.17 10.20 13.18
CA PRO A 109 3.92 10.74 14.52
C PRO A 109 4.38 9.76 15.60
N LYS A 110 5.19 10.23 16.55
CA LYS A 110 5.68 9.39 17.66
C LYS A 110 4.54 8.75 18.44
N ASP A 111 3.44 9.47 18.59
CA ASP A 111 2.24 9.02 19.29
C ASP A 111 1.14 8.67 18.28
N GLY A 112 0.88 7.37 18.10
CA GLY A 112 -0.26 6.88 17.32
C GLY A 112 -0.13 6.94 15.79
N GLY A 113 1.08 7.18 15.26
CA GLY A 113 1.31 7.18 13.82
C GLY A 113 1.30 5.79 13.17
N ILE A 114 1.64 4.73 13.91
CA ILE A 114 1.47 3.34 13.46
C ILE A 114 0.17 2.81 14.06
N ILE A 115 -0.81 2.53 13.20
CA ILE A 115 -2.15 2.07 13.62
C ILE A 115 -2.34 0.55 13.43
N TYR A 116 -1.40 -0.09 12.74
CA TYR A 116 -1.31 -1.55 12.65
C TYR A 116 0.16 -1.95 12.50
N ASP A 117 0.58 -2.96 13.28
CA ASP A 117 1.86 -3.64 13.13
C ASP A 117 1.64 -5.15 13.18
N ARG A 118 1.89 -5.83 12.05
CA ARG A 118 1.69 -7.28 11.91
C ARG A 118 2.46 -8.07 12.97
N ARG A 119 3.62 -7.59 13.41
CA ARG A 119 4.46 -8.27 14.42
C ARG A 119 3.80 -8.25 15.79
N ILE A 120 3.15 -7.15 16.15
CA ILE A 120 2.44 -7.00 17.42
C ILE A 120 1.13 -7.78 17.39
N SER A 121 0.36 -7.66 16.30
CA SER A 121 -0.89 -8.42 16.11
C SER A 121 -0.65 -9.93 16.22
N TYR A 122 0.46 -10.43 15.68
CA TYR A 122 0.82 -11.84 15.77
C TYR A 122 1.16 -12.29 17.21
N LEU A 123 1.80 -11.42 18.00
CA LEU A 123 2.12 -11.70 19.41
C LEU A 123 0.87 -11.74 20.29
N GLN A 124 -0.11 -10.87 20.05
CA GLN A 124 -1.39 -10.87 20.77
C GLN A 124 -2.23 -12.12 20.50
N ILE A 125 -2.14 -12.69 19.30
CA ILE A 125 -2.81 -13.96 18.97
C ILE A 125 -2.19 -15.12 19.74
N ARG A 126 -0.85 -15.17 19.87
CA ARG A 126 -0.17 -16.27 20.57
C ARG A 126 -0.33 -16.26 22.10
N GLN A 127 -0.70 -15.13 22.70
CA GLN A 127 -0.99 -15.05 24.13
C GLN A 127 -2.41 -15.53 24.49
N LYS A 128 -3.26 -15.78 23.49
CA LYS A 128 -4.64 -16.24 23.66
C LYS A 128 -4.83 -17.73 23.35
N ILE A 129 -3.76 -18.47 23.10
CA ILE A 129 -3.76 -19.91 22.83
C ILE A 129 -3.09 -20.63 23.99
#